data_AF-G1VBJ8-F1
#
_entry.id   AF-G1VBJ8-F1
#
_cell.length_a   1.000
_cell.length_b   1.000
_cell.length_c   1.000
_cell.angle_alpha   90.00
_cell.angle_beta   90.00
_cell.angle_gamma   90.00
#
_symmetry.space_group_name_H-M   'P 1'
#
loop_
_entity.id
_entity.type
_entity.pdbx_description
1 polymer ?
#
loop_
_entity_poly.entity_id
_entity_poly.type
_entity_poly.pdbx_seq_one_letter_code
_entity_poly.pdbx_strand_id
1 'polypeptide(L)'
;MDYKYIEQLLERYWKCETSLQEEEILRMFFSQEDIPATLLPYRDLFVYEQSEKEIDVLGDDFDQRVLGQIQEDEPVRARVITMRHRLMPLFKAAAVVAIFLTLGNAMQVAVSDEDAHQVKTSGASIDKPQEGLSVAKADSVLSDTLQHKIQPPVSTITK
;
A
#
# COMPACT_ATOMS: atom_id res chain seq x y z
N MET A 1 44.99 7.47 -32.97
CA MET A 1 43.59 7.24 -32.54
C MET A 1 42.70 7.23 -33.78
N ASP A 2 41.64 6.42 -33.80
CA ASP A 2 40.68 6.36 -34.91
C ASP A 2 39.64 7.49 -34.80
N TYR A 3 39.89 8.61 -35.48
CA TYR A 3 38.97 9.76 -35.50
C TYR A 3 37.59 9.41 -36.04
N LYS A 4 37.51 8.44 -36.96
CA LYS A 4 36.24 7.95 -37.52
C LYS A 4 35.34 7.30 -36.46
N TYR A 5 35.94 6.62 -35.48
CA TYR A 5 35.18 6.00 -34.40
C TYR A 5 34.61 7.07 -33.47
N ILE A 6 35.40 8.08 -33.12
CA ILE A 6 34.94 9.21 -32.31
C ILE A 6 33.79 9.96 -32.98
N GLU A 7 33.87 10.22 -34.29
CA GLU A 7 32.78 10.86 -35.04
C GLU A 7 31.48 10.05 -35.02
N GLN A 8 31.55 8.72 -35.18
CA GLN A 8 30.38 7.84 -35.08
C GLN A 8 29.80 7.83 -33.66
N LEU A 9 30.67 7.84 -32.67
CA LEU A 9 30.27 7.85 -31.26
C LEU A 9 29.57 9.15 -30.91
N LEU A 10 30.07 10.26 -31.44
CA LEU A 10 29.45 11.58 -31.32
C LEU A 10 28.06 11.56 -31.97
N GLU A 11 27.92 11.08 -33.21
CA GLU A 11 26.62 10.93 -33.91
C GLU A 11 25.58 10.16 -33.08
N ARG A 12 26.01 9.12 -32.37
CA ARG A 12 25.17 8.35 -31.45
C ARG A 12 24.89 9.09 -30.14
N TYR A 13 25.87 9.83 -29.62
CA TYR A 13 25.71 10.64 -28.41
C TYR A 13 24.60 11.69 -28.60
N TRP A 14 24.57 12.37 -29.76
CA TRP A 14 23.48 13.30 -30.07
C TRP A 14 22.11 12.63 -30.23
N LYS A 15 22.07 11.32 -30.52
CA LYS A 15 20.84 10.52 -30.54
C LYS A 15 20.48 9.93 -29.18
N CYS A 16 21.31 10.17 -28.15
CA CYS A 16 21.19 9.56 -26.83
C CYS A 16 21.25 8.02 -26.87
N GLU A 17 22.04 7.45 -27.79
CA GLU A 17 22.18 6.00 -27.98
C GLU A 17 23.52 5.44 -27.45
N THR A 18 24.29 6.25 -26.72
CA THR A 18 25.60 5.86 -26.17
C THR A 18 25.48 5.16 -24.82
N SER A 19 26.44 4.29 -24.52
CA SER A 19 26.61 3.74 -23.18
C SER A 19 27.54 4.62 -22.32
N LEU A 20 27.51 4.43 -21.00
CA LEU A 20 28.40 5.16 -20.07
C LEU A 20 29.88 4.93 -20.37
N GLN A 21 30.26 3.73 -20.83
CA GLN A 21 31.65 3.43 -21.20
C GLN A 21 32.06 4.18 -22.48
N GLU A 22 31.15 4.29 -23.44
CA GLU A 22 31.37 5.06 -24.66
C GLU A 22 31.53 6.55 -24.37
N GLU A 23 30.71 7.10 -23.47
CA GLU A 23 30.83 8.49 -23.01
C GLU A 23 32.15 8.73 -22.25
N GLU A 24 32.63 7.76 -21.48
CA GLU A 24 33.94 7.84 -20.84
C GLU A 24 35.09 7.91 -21.87
N ILE A 25 34.98 7.18 -22.98
CA ILE A 25 35.93 7.29 -24.11
C ILE A 25 35.89 8.69 -24.71
N LEU A 26 34.70 9.27 -24.92
CA LEU A 26 34.56 10.65 -25.42
C LEU A 26 35.22 11.64 -24.45
N ARG A 27 34.92 11.56 -23.15
CA ARG A 27 35.54 12.41 -22.12
C ARG A 27 37.06 12.29 -22.13
N MET A 28 37.59 11.07 -22.17
CA MET A 28 39.03 10.83 -22.18
C MET A 28 39.71 11.26 -23.48
N PHE A 29 39.01 11.21 -24.63
CA PHE A 29 39.52 11.74 -25.89
C PHE A 29 39.60 13.27 -25.87
N PHE A 30 38.54 13.96 -25.45
CA PHE A 30 38.50 15.42 -25.41
C PHE A 30 39.34 16.04 -24.27
N SER A 31 39.77 15.24 -23.30
CA SER A 31 40.75 15.64 -22.29
C SER A 31 42.20 15.69 -22.82
N GLN A 32 42.48 15.12 -24.00
CA GLN A 32 43.82 15.14 -24.60
C GLN A 32 44.09 16.47 -25.33
N GLU A 33 45.36 16.84 -25.46
CA GLU A 33 45.75 18.11 -26.12
C GLU A 33 45.73 18.04 -27.66
N ASP A 34 45.81 16.85 -28.24
CA ASP A 34 45.93 16.64 -29.70
C ASP A 34 44.58 16.22 -30.32
N ILE A 35 43.75 17.22 -30.65
CA ILE A 35 42.39 17.03 -31.21
C ILE A 35 42.31 17.70 -32.58
N PRO A 36 41.74 17.02 -33.61
CA PRO A 36 41.59 17.61 -34.94
C PRO A 36 40.65 18.83 -34.94
N ALA A 37 40.91 19.77 -35.85
CA ALA A 37 40.23 21.07 -35.91
C ALA A 37 38.70 20.99 -36.04
N THR A 38 38.16 19.90 -36.62
CA THR A 38 36.73 19.65 -36.75
C THR A 38 36.04 19.32 -35.43
N LEU A 39 36.79 18.76 -34.47
CA LEU A 39 36.27 18.30 -33.18
C LEU A 39 36.59 19.27 -32.04
N LEU A 40 37.52 20.21 -32.23
CA LEU A 40 37.84 21.27 -31.27
C LEU A 40 36.61 22.01 -30.70
N PRO A 41 35.57 22.36 -31.48
CA PRO A 41 34.40 23.07 -30.95
C PRO A 41 33.62 22.29 -29.90
N TYR A 42 33.73 20.96 -29.90
CA TYR A 42 33.00 20.09 -28.96
C TYR A 42 33.78 19.80 -27.68
N ARG A 43 35.05 20.22 -27.59
CA ARG A 43 35.91 19.95 -26.45
C ARG A 43 35.28 20.42 -25.13
N ASP A 44 34.77 21.65 -25.11
CA ASP A 44 34.26 22.27 -23.90
C ASP A 44 33.06 21.53 -23.32
N LEU A 45 32.28 20.82 -24.15
CA LEU A 45 31.15 19.99 -23.72
C LEU A 45 31.58 18.84 -22.81
N PHE A 46 32.77 18.28 -23.05
CA PHE A 46 33.26 17.09 -22.35
C PHE A 46 34.30 17.42 -21.27
N VAL A 47 34.96 18.57 -21.36
CA VAL A 47 35.96 19.01 -20.37
C VAL A 47 35.31 19.58 -19.11
N TYR A 48 34.18 20.29 -19.27
CA TYR A 48 33.48 20.97 -18.17
C TYR A 48 33.19 20.04 -16.98
N GLU A 49 32.67 18.84 -17.27
CA GLU A 49 32.32 17.85 -16.25
C GLU A 49 33.54 17.31 -15.49
N GLN A 50 34.71 17.30 -16.13
CA GLN A 50 35.94 16.77 -15.53
C GLN A 50 36.64 17.82 -14.65
N SER A 51 36.59 19.10 -15.04
CA SER A 51 37.26 20.18 -14.32
C SER A 51 36.49 20.72 -13.13
N GLU A 52 35.15 20.72 -13.16
CA GLU A 52 34.34 21.40 -12.14
C GLU A 52 33.67 20.49 -11.11
N LYS A 53 33.74 19.16 -11.28
CA LYS A 53 33.23 18.18 -10.29
C LYS A 53 33.77 18.40 -8.87
N GLU A 54 34.95 18.99 -8.73
CA GLU A 54 35.57 19.25 -7.43
C GLU A 54 35.31 20.67 -6.89
N ILE A 55 34.84 21.60 -7.72
CA ILE A 55 34.88 23.04 -7.41
C ILE A 55 33.49 23.60 -7.08
N ASP A 56 32.42 23.10 -7.72
CA ASP A 56 31.07 23.65 -7.56
C ASP A 56 30.12 22.66 -6.86
N VAL A 57 30.52 22.21 -5.67
CA VAL A 57 29.62 21.48 -4.79
C VAL A 57 28.65 22.49 -4.17
N LEU A 58 27.38 22.38 -4.54
CA LEU A 58 26.29 23.13 -3.92
C LEU A 58 26.34 22.95 -2.40
N GLY A 59 26.25 24.07 -1.66
CA GLY A 59 26.32 24.03 -0.20
C GLY A 59 25.07 23.40 0.43
N ASP A 60 25.22 22.96 1.67
CA ASP A 60 24.17 22.29 2.47
C ASP A 60 22.85 23.10 2.53
N ASP A 61 22.90 24.43 2.42
CA ASP A 61 21.73 25.31 2.39
C ASP A 61 20.81 25.05 1.18
N PHE A 62 21.39 24.71 0.02
CA PHE A 62 20.63 24.37 -1.18
C PHE A 62 19.89 23.04 -0.98
N ASP A 63 20.59 22.04 -0.47
CA ASP A 63 20.02 20.73 -0.18
C ASP A 63 18.88 20.85 0.82
N GLN A 64 19.06 21.64 1.88
CA GLN A 64 18.01 21.90 2.87
C GLN A 64 16.78 22.58 2.24
N ARG A 65 16.98 23.53 1.32
CA ARG A 65 15.89 24.21 0.61
C ARG A 65 15.14 23.26 -0.32
N VAL A 66 15.84 22.45 -1.10
CA VAL A 66 15.23 21.47 -2.03
C VAL A 66 14.49 20.38 -1.24
N LEU A 67 15.12 19.83 -0.21
CA LEU A 67 14.50 18.86 0.69
C LEU A 67 13.27 19.43 1.39
N GLY A 68 13.29 20.72 1.75
CA GLY A 68 12.13 21.41 2.33
C GLY A 68 10.96 21.57 1.35
N GLN A 69 11.22 21.74 0.05
CA GLN A 69 10.18 21.80 -0.99
C GLN A 69 9.62 20.41 -1.35
N ILE A 70 10.43 19.35 -1.21
CA ILE A 70 10.00 17.97 -1.47
C ILE A 70 9.20 17.41 -0.27
N GLN A 71 9.50 17.84 0.95
CA GLN A 71 8.84 17.39 2.20
C GLN A 71 7.45 18.01 2.46
N GLU A 72 6.71 18.44 1.43
CA GLU A 72 5.34 18.96 1.61
C GLU A 72 4.32 17.86 2.00
N ASP A 73 4.66 16.59 1.89
CA ASP A 73 3.80 15.49 2.36
C ASP A 73 4.14 15.13 3.82
N GLU A 74 3.49 15.83 4.76
CA GLU A 74 3.36 15.37 6.14
C GLU A 74 2.93 13.89 6.12
N PRO A 75 3.61 12.97 6.85
CA PRO A 75 3.23 11.57 6.81
C PRO A 75 1.78 11.45 7.26
N VAL A 76 0.88 11.14 6.32
CA VAL A 76 -0.52 10.93 6.63
C VAL A 76 -0.60 9.96 7.79
N ARG A 77 -1.14 10.43 8.93
CA ARG A 77 -1.31 9.62 10.14
C ARG A 77 -2.33 8.52 9.84
N ALA A 78 -1.88 7.45 9.19
CA ALA A 78 -2.62 6.23 9.00
C ALA A 78 -2.76 5.56 10.38
N ARG A 79 -3.71 6.03 11.19
CA ARG A 79 -4.03 5.45 12.48
C ARG A 79 -4.77 4.14 12.21
N VAL A 80 -4.07 3.01 12.30
CA VAL A 80 -4.69 1.69 12.21
C VAL A 80 -5.54 1.48 13.46
N ILE A 81 -6.86 1.69 13.35
CA ILE A 81 -7.80 1.44 14.44
C ILE A 81 -8.05 -0.08 14.48
N THR A 82 -7.86 -0.70 15.64
CA THR A 82 -8.12 -2.14 15.83
C THR A 82 -9.62 -2.40 15.97
N MET A 83 -10.12 -3.54 15.46
CA MET A 83 -11.55 -3.91 15.54
C MET A 83 -12.11 -3.86 16.97
N ARG A 84 -11.28 -4.19 17.97
CA ARG A 84 -11.67 -4.12 19.39
C ARG A 84 -12.08 -2.71 19.82
N HIS A 85 -11.36 -1.68 19.36
CA HIS A 85 -11.69 -0.29 19.67
C HIS A 85 -13.02 0.14 19.05
N ARG A 86 -13.37 -0.38 17.87
CA ARG A 86 -14.63 -0.09 17.18
C ARG A 86 -15.85 -0.71 17.88
N LEU A 87 -15.69 -1.85 18.53
CA LEU A 87 -16.77 -2.56 19.23
C LEU A 87 -16.96 -2.13 20.69
N MET A 88 -15.96 -1.48 21.29
CA MET A 88 -16.01 -0.96 22.66
C MET A 88 -17.26 -0.11 23.00
N PRO A 89 -17.80 0.78 22.14
CA PRO A 89 -19.04 1.50 22.44
C PRO A 89 -20.28 0.58 22.54
N LEU A 90 -20.34 -0.52 21.79
CA LEU A 90 -21.45 -1.49 21.87
C LEU A 90 -21.43 -2.25 23.20
N PHE A 91 -20.24 -2.66 23.66
CA PHE A 91 -20.08 -3.29 24.97
C PHE A 91 -20.47 -2.37 26.12
N LYS A 92 -20.19 -1.05 26.00
CA LYS A 92 -20.66 -0.06 26.99
C LYS A 92 -22.18 0.01 27.03
N ALA A 93 -22.85 0.04 25.88
CA ALA A 93 -24.31 0.05 25.82
C ALA A 93 -24.91 -1.24 26.39
N ALA A 94 -24.35 -2.40 26.03
CA ALA A 94 -24.81 -3.70 26.52
C ALA A 94 -24.68 -3.84 28.04
N ALA A 95 -23.58 -3.34 28.64
CA ALA A 95 -23.40 -3.37 30.09
C ALA A 95 -24.46 -2.55 30.83
N VAL A 96 -24.81 -1.37 30.31
CA VAL A 96 -25.87 -0.53 30.89
C VAL A 96 -27.22 -1.24 30.84
N VAL A 97 -27.57 -1.80 29.68
CA VAL A 97 -28.80 -2.58 29.51
C VAL A 97 -28.83 -3.79 30.44
N ALA A 98 -27.72 -4.52 30.57
CA ALA A 98 -27.59 -5.64 31.50
C ALA A 98 -27.81 -5.20 32.96
N ILE A 99 -27.24 -4.08 33.40
CA ILE A 99 -27.46 -3.54 34.76
C ILE A 99 -28.95 -3.25 34.99
N PHE A 100 -29.62 -2.59 34.04
CA PHE A 100 -31.06 -2.31 34.15
C PHE A 100 -31.89 -3.59 34.19
N LEU A 101 -31.57 -4.59 33.37
CA LEU A 101 -32.24 -5.89 33.37
C LEU A 101 -31.99 -6.64 34.68
N THR A 102 -30.75 -6.70 35.16
CA THR A 102 -30.40 -7.39 36.40
C THR A 102 -31.06 -6.73 37.61
N LEU A 103 -30.97 -5.40 37.73
CA LEU A 103 -31.56 -4.69 38.87
C LEU A 103 -33.09 -4.65 38.78
N GLY A 104 -33.64 -4.47 37.57
CA GLY A 104 -35.08 -4.49 37.34
C GLY A 104 -35.72 -5.85 37.56
N ASN A 105 -35.02 -6.94 37.25
CA ASN A 105 -35.46 -8.30 37.56
C ASN A 105 -35.31 -8.63 39.05
N ALA A 106 -34.21 -8.20 39.68
CA ALA A 106 -34.00 -8.39 41.12
C ALA A 106 -35.03 -7.62 41.98
N MET A 107 -35.42 -6.41 41.57
CA MET A 107 -36.46 -5.64 42.28
C MET A 107 -37.81 -6.36 42.23
N GLN A 108 -38.20 -6.94 41.09
CA GLN A 108 -39.44 -7.71 40.96
C GLN A 108 -39.42 -8.98 41.82
N VAL A 109 -38.30 -9.69 41.87
CA VAL A 109 -38.13 -10.86 42.73
C VAL A 109 -38.16 -10.46 44.21
N ALA A 110 -37.54 -9.33 44.58
CA ALA A 110 -37.52 -8.83 45.95
C ALA A 110 -38.89 -8.29 46.44
N VAL A 111 -39.72 -7.73 45.57
CA VAL A 111 -41.10 -7.32 45.94
C VAL A 111 -42.13 -8.45 45.84
N SER A 112 -41.78 -9.58 45.21
CA SER A 112 -42.66 -10.76 45.13
C SER A 112 -42.44 -11.75 46.28
N ASP A 113 -41.54 -11.46 47.22
CA ASP A 113 -41.19 -12.35 48.33
C ASP A 113 -42.09 -12.18 49.58
N GLU A 114 -43.16 -11.37 49.49
CA GLU A 114 -44.20 -11.28 50.54
C GLU A 114 -45.43 -12.18 50.28
N ASP A 115 -45.48 -12.92 49.17
CA ASP A 115 -46.55 -13.90 48.89
C ASP A 115 -45.96 -15.24 48.41
N ALA A 116 -45.35 -15.97 49.33
CA ALA A 116 -44.93 -17.33 49.08
C ALA A 116 -46.14 -18.29 49.05
N HIS A 117 -46.53 -18.76 47.86
CA HIS A 117 -46.83 -20.18 47.59
C HIS A 117 -47.07 -20.40 46.08
N GLN A 118 -46.02 -20.77 45.34
CA GLN A 118 -45.99 -22.07 44.67
C GLN A 118 -44.63 -22.33 44.05
N VAL A 119 -43.93 -23.27 44.69
CA VAL A 119 -42.84 -24.03 44.11
C VAL A 119 -43.40 -24.81 42.91
N LYS A 120 -42.92 -24.50 41.70
CA LYS A 120 -42.79 -25.50 40.64
C LYS A 120 -41.33 -25.68 40.33
N THR A 121 -40.73 -26.63 41.04
CA THR A 121 -39.61 -27.40 40.53
C THR A 121 -40.06 -28.04 39.21
N SER A 122 -39.43 -27.68 38.11
CA SER A 122 -39.44 -28.54 36.93
C SER A 122 -37.99 -28.78 36.57
N GLY A 123 -37.41 -29.74 37.29
CA GLY A 123 -36.29 -30.51 36.78
C GLY A 123 -36.68 -31.17 35.46
N ALA A 124 -35.65 -31.50 34.69
CA ALA A 124 -35.72 -32.22 33.43
C ALA A 124 -36.87 -33.23 33.39
N SER A 125 -37.92 -32.91 32.63
CA SER A 125 -38.88 -33.90 32.16
C SER A 125 -38.62 -34.10 30.68
N ILE A 126 -38.03 -35.26 30.41
CA ILE A 126 -38.09 -35.95 29.12
C ILE A 126 -39.56 -36.02 28.71
N ASP A 127 -39.87 -35.51 27.53
CA ASP A 127 -41.09 -35.85 26.82
C ASP A 127 -40.72 -36.57 25.53
N LYS A 128 -41.29 -37.75 25.31
CA LYS A 128 -41.01 -38.65 24.19
C LYS A 128 -41.70 -38.15 22.90
N PRO A 129 -41.24 -38.56 21.72
CA PRO A 129 -41.49 -37.88 20.46
C PRO A 129 -42.91 -38.15 19.94
N GLN A 130 -43.57 -37.12 19.43
CA GLN A 130 -44.64 -37.29 18.45
C GLN A 130 -44.04 -37.14 17.04
N GLU A 131 -43.99 -38.26 16.32
CA GLU A 131 -43.79 -38.30 14.88
C GLU A 131 -44.98 -37.63 14.18
N GLY A 132 -44.70 -36.63 13.35
CA GLY A 132 -45.72 -35.93 12.57
C GLY A 132 -45.09 -35.12 11.43
N LEU A 133 -45.02 -35.77 10.26
CA LEU A 133 -44.70 -35.28 8.91
C LEU A 133 -43.43 -34.40 8.76
N SER A 134 -42.34 -35.09 8.46
CA SER A 134 -41.10 -34.56 7.89
C SER A 134 -41.38 -33.66 6.68
N VAL A 135 -41.08 -32.36 6.80
CA VAL A 135 -40.94 -31.45 5.66
C VAL A 135 -39.50 -30.93 5.66
N ALA A 136 -38.58 -31.85 5.41
CA ALA A 136 -37.33 -31.50 4.75
C ALA A 136 -37.67 -31.10 3.30
N LYS A 137 -38.04 -29.83 3.10
CA LYS A 137 -37.86 -29.16 1.81
C LYS A 137 -36.62 -28.29 1.98
N ALA A 138 -35.49 -28.84 1.55
CA ALA A 138 -34.96 -28.49 0.24
C ALA A 138 -34.45 -27.05 0.26
N ASP A 139 -33.21 -26.94 0.71
CA ASP A 139 -32.13 -26.32 -0.06
C ASP A 139 -32.61 -25.38 -1.18
N SER A 140 -32.48 -24.08 -0.94
CA SER A 140 -32.40 -23.08 -2.01
C SER A 140 -31.59 -21.90 -1.50
N VAL A 141 -30.30 -22.15 -1.30
CA VAL A 141 -29.29 -21.10 -1.41
C VAL A 141 -29.21 -20.75 -2.89
N LEU A 142 -29.97 -19.75 -3.33
CA LEU A 142 -29.75 -19.09 -4.62
C LEU A 142 -28.46 -18.28 -4.50
N SER A 143 -27.33 -18.95 -4.73
CA SER A 143 -26.06 -18.30 -5.04
C SER A 143 -26.18 -17.66 -6.43
N ASP A 144 -26.67 -16.41 -6.47
CA ASP A 144 -26.62 -15.64 -7.70
C ASP A 144 -25.16 -15.35 -8.06
N THR A 145 -24.78 -15.85 -9.22
CA THR A 145 -23.42 -15.93 -9.71
C THR A 145 -23.23 -14.80 -10.72
N LEU A 146 -22.89 -13.59 -10.25
CA LEU A 146 -22.40 -12.55 -11.15
C LEU A 146 -20.92 -12.79 -11.47
N GLN A 147 -20.72 -13.57 -12.53
CA GLN A 147 -19.47 -13.68 -13.27
C GLN A 147 -19.11 -12.31 -13.89
N HIS A 148 -18.42 -11.45 -13.14
CA HIS A 148 -17.69 -10.34 -13.77
C HIS A 148 -16.36 -10.87 -14.30
N LYS A 149 -16.37 -11.17 -15.60
CA LYS A 149 -15.20 -11.43 -16.43
C LYS A 149 -14.23 -10.24 -16.32
N ILE A 150 -13.18 -10.39 -15.50
CA ILE A 150 -11.99 -9.54 -15.54
C ILE A 150 -10.94 -10.33 -16.32
N GLN A 151 -10.67 -9.83 -17.52
CA GLN A 151 -9.67 -10.31 -18.46
C GLN A 151 -8.31 -9.72 -18.04
N PRO A 152 -7.26 -10.52 -17.78
CA PRO A 152 -5.91 -9.99 -17.73
C PRO A 152 -5.23 -10.08 -19.11
N PRO A 153 -4.51 -9.04 -19.56
CA PRO A 153 -3.63 -9.10 -20.73
C PRO A 153 -2.26 -9.65 -20.31
N VAL A 154 -1.77 -10.70 -20.95
CA VAL A 154 -0.35 -11.07 -20.86
C VAL A 154 0.17 -11.48 -22.23
N SER A 155 1.27 -10.82 -22.57
CA SER A 155 2.11 -10.86 -23.75
C SER A 155 2.79 -12.22 -24.04
N THR A 156 3.44 -12.29 -25.21
CA THR A 156 4.68 -13.04 -25.59
C THR A 156 4.44 -13.87 -26.87
N ILE A 157 4.84 -13.38 -28.05
CA ILE A 157 6.11 -13.68 -28.76
C ILE A 157 6.36 -15.19 -28.93
N THR A 158 6.41 -15.65 -30.20
CA THR A 158 7.44 -16.53 -30.80
C THR A 158 6.82 -17.32 -31.98
N LYS A 159 7.13 -16.94 -33.22
CA LYS A 159 7.83 -17.77 -34.22
C LYS A 159 7.91 -17.05 -35.57
#